data_AF-A0A842PE67-F1
#
_entry.id   AF-A0A842PE67-F1
#
_cell.length_a   1.000
_cell.length_b   1.000
_cell.length_c   1.000
_cell.angle_alpha   90.00
_cell.angle_beta   90.00
_cell.angle_gamma   90.00
#
_symmetry.space_group_name_H-M   'P 1'
#
loop_
_entity.id
_entity.type
_entity.pdbx_description
1 polymer ?
#
loop_
_entity_poly.entity_id
_entity_poly.type
_entity_poly.pdbx_seq_one_letter_code
_entity_poly.pdbx_strand_id
1 'polypeptide(L)'
;ENEAPLADVTFSMSLEYDRLMRLRSKRTLDLKGHALTLQILMAVLLPSTIGFMFGLFAGPESGIPMGLFHPSMLLYFTAGSAFSVMVSGVMLGKSLNSSVWWIAPWALLSQIIYMGSYLVSSLFG
;
A
#
# COMPACT_ATOMS: atom_id res chain seq x y z
N GLU A 1 -37.80 36.10 22.76
CA GLU A 1 -37.06 36.97 21.83
C GLU A 1 -35.53 36.76 21.95
N ASN A 2 -35.03 35.51 21.82
CA ASN A 2 -33.58 35.24 21.85
C ASN A 2 -33.17 33.99 21.02
N GLU A 3 -33.91 33.65 19.96
CA GLU A 3 -33.61 32.50 19.08
C GLU A 3 -32.81 32.91 17.82
N ALA A 4 -32.65 34.21 17.58
CA ALA A 4 -31.91 34.78 16.45
C ALA A 4 -30.40 34.48 16.41
N PRO A 5 -29.64 34.40 17.54
CA PRO A 5 -28.19 34.21 17.45
C PRO A 5 -27.81 32.76 17.08
N LEU A 6 -28.67 31.78 17.36
CA LEU A 6 -28.40 30.37 17.05
C LEU A 6 -28.56 30.06 15.57
N ALA A 7 -29.53 30.69 14.89
CA ALA A 7 -29.73 30.53 13.45
C ALA A 7 -28.53 31.05 12.64
N ASP A 8 -27.96 32.18 13.05
CA ASP A 8 -26.82 32.81 12.39
C ASP A 8 -25.50 32.02 12.66
N VAL A 9 -25.34 31.49 13.87
CA VAL A 9 -24.23 30.57 14.20
C VAL A 9 -24.35 29.26 13.42
N THR A 10 -25.56 28.72 13.26
CA THR A 10 -25.75 27.48 12.48
C THR A 10 -25.48 27.71 10.99
N PHE A 11 -25.85 28.88 10.47
CA PHE A 11 -25.59 29.28 9.09
C PHE A 11 -24.08 29.49 8.82
N SER A 12 -23.36 30.13 9.74
CA SER A 12 -21.91 30.27 9.63
C SER A 12 -21.18 28.93 9.75
N MET A 13 -21.61 28.05 10.67
CA MET A 13 -21.05 26.69 10.80
C MET A 13 -21.30 25.83 9.55
N SER A 14 -22.46 25.93 8.91
CA SER A 14 -22.74 25.16 7.69
C SER A 14 -21.86 25.61 6.52
N LEU A 15 -21.61 26.91 6.40
CA LEU A 15 -20.71 27.48 5.40
C LEU A 15 -19.25 27.06 5.62
N GLU A 16 -18.79 27.06 6.87
CA GLU A 16 -17.46 26.55 7.23
C GLU A 16 -17.33 25.04 7.00
N TYR A 17 -18.36 24.27 7.33
CA TYR A 17 -18.41 22.83 7.08
C TYR A 17 -18.27 22.52 5.58
N ASP A 18 -18.98 23.24 4.72
CA ASP A 18 -18.88 23.08 3.27
C ASP A 18 -17.47 23.36 2.75
N ARG A 19 -16.80 24.39 3.30
CA ARG A 19 -15.40 24.69 2.98
C ARG A 19 -14.47 23.54 3.42
N LEU A 20 -14.62 23.05 4.65
CA LEU A 20 -13.82 21.94 5.17
C LEU A 20 -14.04 20.67 4.35
N MET A 21 -15.28 20.39 3.94
CA MET A 21 -15.60 19.21 3.13
C MET A 21 -14.96 19.30 1.75
N ARG A 22 -14.99 20.47 1.10
CA ARG A 22 -14.31 20.71 -0.17
C ARG A 22 -12.79 20.56 -0.04
N LEU A 23 -12.19 21.12 1.01
CA LEU A 23 -10.75 21.00 1.27
C LEU A 23 -10.32 19.55 1.56
N ARG A 24 -11.13 18.80 2.32
CA ARG A 24 -10.91 17.36 2.55
C ARG A 24 -10.97 16.59 1.24
N SER A 25 -11.99 16.83 0.42
CA SER A 25 -12.15 16.17 -0.88
C SER A 25 -10.96 16.43 -1.80
N LYS A 26 -10.53 17.70 -1.90
CA LYS A 26 -9.34 18.09 -2.68
C LYS A 26 -8.07 17.37 -2.19
N ARG A 27 -7.82 17.38 -0.88
CA ARG A 27 -6.69 16.65 -0.27
C ARG A 27 -6.74 15.16 -0.61
N THR A 28 -7.90 14.52 -0.50
CA THR A 28 -8.01 13.09 -0.79
C THR A 28 -7.76 12.76 -2.26
N LEU A 29 -8.17 13.64 -3.19
CA LEU A 29 -7.89 13.46 -4.62
C LEU A 29 -6.39 13.56 -4.91
N ASP A 30 -5.73 14.59 -4.36
CA ASP A 30 -4.30 14.83 -4.59
C ASP A 30 -3.43 13.71 -3.97
N LEU A 31 -3.78 13.25 -2.76
CA LEU A 31 -3.00 12.23 -2.04
C LEU A 31 -3.28 10.79 -2.46
N LYS A 32 -4.44 10.50 -3.08
CA LYS A 32 -4.78 9.14 -3.51
C LYS A 32 -3.80 8.60 -4.54
N GLY A 33 -3.34 9.44 -5.48
CA GLY A 33 -2.34 9.05 -6.46
C GLY A 33 -1.04 8.59 -5.79
N HIS A 34 -0.50 9.41 -4.89
CA HIS A 34 0.73 9.11 -4.17
C HIS A 34 0.64 7.87 -3.26
N ALA A 35 -0.48 7.73 -2.55
CA ALA A 35 -0.74 6.57 -1.70
C ALA A 35 -0.80 5.27 -2.50
N LEU A 36 -1.36 5.30 -3.72
CA LEU A 36 -1.45 4.14 -4.59
C LEU A 36 -0.10 3.81 -5.24
N THR A 37 0.65 4.82 -5.71
CA THR A 37 1.98 4.60 -6.28
C THR A 37 2.95 3.98 -5.26
N LEU A 38 2.85 4.38 -3.99
CA LEU A 38 3.67 3.81 -2.92
C LEU A 38 3.35 2.32 -2.68
N GLN A 39 2.07 1.95 -2.71
CA GLN A 39 1.65 0.55 -2.58
C GLN A 39 2.17 -0.30 -3.75
N ILE A 40 2.04 0.19 -4.98
CA ILE A 40 2.54 -0.51 -6.18
C ILE A 40 4.06 -0.65 -6.13
N LEU A 41 4.79 0.41 -5.77
CA LEU A 41 6.25 0.36 -5.70
C LEU A 41 6.73 -0.74 -4.72
N MET A 42 6.12 -0.81 -3.53
CA MET A 42 6.51 -1.77 -2.50
C MET A 42 6.00 -3.18 -2.76
N ALA A 43 4.76 -3.34 -3.25
CA ALA A 43 4.13 -4.65 -3.40
C ALA A 43 4.36 -5.31 -4.76
N VAL A 44 4.71 -4.54 -5.81
CA VAL A 44 4.86 -5.04 -7.18
C VAL A 44 6.28 -4.89 -7.66
N LEU A 45 6.84 -3.67 -7.60
CA LEU A 45 8.11 -3.38 -8.23
C LEU A 45 9.28 -4.06 -7.52
N LEU A 46 9.39 -3.92 -6.20
CA LEU A 46 10.47 -4.54 -5.42
C LEU A 46 10.46 -6.08 -5.45
N PRO A 47 9.32 -6.77 -5.23
CA PRO A 47 9.31 -8.24 -5.28
C PRO A 47 9.61 -8.76 -6.70
N SER A 48 9.15 -8.04 -7.73
CA SER A 48 9.41 -8.38 -9.12
C SER A 48 10.91 -8.31 -9.44
N THR A 49 11.58 -7.19 -9.14
CA THR A 49 13.01 -7.01 -9.46
C THR A 49 13.89 -7.97 -8.66
N ILE A 50 13.61 -8.15 -7.36
CA ILE A 50 14.41 -9.03 -6.51
C ILE A 50 14.21 -10.51 -6.89
N GLY A 51 12.96 -10.94 -7.13
CA GLY A 51 12.71 -12.32 -7.57
C GLY A 51 13.33 -12.60 -8.93
N PHE A 52 13.32 -11.64 -9.86
CA PHE A 52 13.99 -11.75 -11.15
C PHE A 52 15.52 -11.87 -11.01
N MET A 53 16.14 -11.07 -10.15
CA MET A 53 17.58 -11.17 -9.87
C MET A 53 17.93 -12.55 -9.28
N PHE A 54 17.15 -13.05 -8.33
CA PHE A 54 17.43 -14.36 -7.74
C PHE A 54 17.22 -15.51 -8.71
N GLY A 55 16.22 -15.48 -9.59
CA GLY A 55 16.04 -16.57 -10.54
C GLY A 55 17.11 -16.61 -11.64
N LEU A 56 17.67 -15.46 -12.03
CA LEU A 56 18.80 -15.40 -12.98
C LEU A 56 20.14 -15.83 -12.37
N PHE A 57 20.44 -15.43 -11.13
CA PHE A 57 21.76 -15.62 -10.53
C PHE A 57 21.86 -16.78 -9.53
N ALA A 58 20.73 -17.21 -8.97
CA ALA A 58 20.64 -18.28 -7.97
C ALA A 58 19.69 -19.38 -8.44
N GLY A 59 19.84 -19.82 -9.70
CA GLY A 59 19.07 -20.93 -10.26
C GLY A 59 19.32 -22.26 -9.53
N PRO A 60 18.48 -23.29 -9.75
CA PRO A 60 18.54 -24.59 -9.05
C PRO A 60 19.91 -25.28 -9.13
N GLU A 61 20.68 -25.01 -10.18
CA GLU A 61 22.00 -25.56 -10.48
C GLU A 61 23.15 -24.82 -9.76
N SER A 62 22.89 -23.63 -9.18
CA SER A 62 23.93 -22.77 -8.58
C SER A 62 24.49 -23.27 -7.24
N GLY A 63 23.92 -24.34 -6.68
CA GLY A 63 24.33 -24.91 -5.39
C GLY A 63 23.95 -24.06 -4.17
N ILE A 64 23.21 -22.96 -4.35
CA ILE A 64 22.72 -22.12 -3.26
C ILE A 64 21.42 -22.73 -2.71
N PRO A 65 21.31 -23.01 -1.39
CA PRO A 65 20.09 -23.56 -0.79
C PRO A 65 18.99 -22.50 -0.67
N MET A 66 18.41 -22.11 -1.81
CA MET A 66 17.42 -21.03 -1.90
C MET A 66 16.11 -21.36 -1.15
N GLY A 67 15.83 -22.65 -0.93
CA GLY A 67 14.72 -23.13 -0.09
C GLY A 67 14.73 -22.60 1.34
N LEU A 68 15.89 -22.20 1.88
CA LEU A 68 16.00 -21.57 3.21
C LEU A 68 15.83 -20.04 3.17
N PHE A 69 16.04 -19.41 2.01
CA PHE A 69 15.98 -17.96 1.84
C PHE A 69 14.61 -17.46 1.37
N HIS A 70 13.85 -18.26 0.63
CA HIS A 70 12.50 -17.86 0.21
C HIS A 70 11.56 -17.51 1.39
N PRO A 71 11.52 -18.28 2.50
CA PRO A 71 10.61 -17.96 3.61
C PRO A 71 10.91 -16.61 4.28
N SER A 72 12.18 -16.27 4.48
CA SER A 72 12.57 -14.99 5.09
C SER A 72 12.29 -13.82 4.14
N MET A 73 12.51 -13.99 2.84
CA MET A 73 12.17 -13.00 1.82
C MET A 73 10.67 -12.77 1.73
N LEU A 74 9.86 -13.83 1.74
CA LEU A 74 8.40 -13.72 1.76
C LEU A 74 7.90 -12.94 2.98
N LEU A 75 8.48 -13.18 4.17
CA LEU A 75 8.17 -12.41 5.37
C LEU A 75 8.53 -10.93 5.20
N TYR A 76 9.71 -10.62 4.65
CA TYR A 76 10.11 -9.23 4.37
C TYR A 76 9.12 -8.51 3.45
N PHE A 77 8.70 -9.13 2.35
CA PHE A 77 7.75 -8.51 1.43
C PHE A 77 6.35 -8.36 2.03
N THR A 78 5.90 -9.32 2.84
CA THR A 78 4.63 -9.15 3.57
C THR A 78 4.69 -8.00 4.56
N ALA A 79 5.77 -7.88 5.34
CA ALA A 79 5.94 -6.77 6.27
C ALA A 79 6.01 -5.41 5.54
N GLY A 80 6.75 -5.35 4.42
CA GLY A 80 6.85 -4.14 3.58
C GLY A 80 5.51 -3.72 2.98
N SER A 81 4.73 -4.68 2.47
CA SER A 81 3.38 -4.42 1.93
C SER A 81 2.39 -3.99 3.02
N ALA A 82 2.47 -4.58 4.22
CA ALA A 82 1.64 -4.17 5.35
C ALA A 82 1.95 -2.73 5.79
N PHE A 83 3.23 -2.41 5.88
CA PHE A 83 3.68 -1.06 6.18
C PHE A 83 3.22 -0.04 5.13
N SER A 84 3.33 -0.39 3.84
CA SER A 84 2.90 0.48 2.74
C SER A 84 1.39 0.78 2.79
N VAL A 85 0.56 -0.23 3.08
CA VAL A 85 -0.89 -0.07 3.22
C VAL A 85 -1.26 0.77 4.45
N MET A 86 -0.55 0.62 5.57
CA MET A 86 -0.74 1.45 6.76
C MET A 86 -0.41 2.92 6.48
N VAL A 87 0.75 3.20 5.90
CA VAL A 87 1.17 4.56 5.56
C VAL A 87 0.19 5.22 4.60
N SER A 88 -0.23 4.51 3.55
CA SER A 88 -1.25 4.99 2.61
C SER A 88 -2.62 5.25 3.27
N GLY A 89 -2.98 4.46 4.29
CA GLY A 89 -4.17 4.68 5.11
C GLY A 89 -4.12 5.98 5.90
N VAL A 90 -2.99 6.23 6.57
CA VAL A 90 -2.75 7.46 7.34
C VAL A 90 -2.76 8.68 6.42
N MET A 91 -2.13 8.60 5.25
CA MET A 91 -2.11 9.69 4.27
C MET A 91 -3.50 10.09 3.78
N LEU A 92 -4.40 9.11 3.62
CA LEU A 92 -5.77 9.35 3.18
C LEU A 92 -6.72 9.75 4.32
N GLY A 93 -6.24 9.78 5.57
CA GLY A 93 -7.05 10.09 6.74
C GLY A 93 -8.17 9.07 6.99
N LYS A 94 -8.02 7.84 6.48
CA LYS A 94 -8.96 6.74 6.72
C LYS A 94 -8.71 6.11 8.09
N SER A 95 -9.74 5.49 8.66
CA SER A 95 -9.57 4.74 9.90
C SER A 95 -8.60 3.58 9.66
N LEU A 96 -7.66 3.39 10.60
CA LEU A 96 -6.67 2.32 10.53
C LEU A 96 -7.35 0.94 10.38
N ASN A 97 -8.50 0.75 11.02
CA ASN A 97 -9.31 -0.47 10.91
C ASN A 97 -9.76 -0.77 9.48
N SER A 98 -10.10 0.26 8.69
CA SER A 98 -10.46 0.07 7.28
C SER A 98 -9.23 -0.29 6.43
N SER A 99 -8.05 0.25 6.77
CA SER A 99 -6.81 -0.06 6.07
C SER A 99 -6.26 -1.46 6.37
N VAL A 100 -6.48 -1.99 7.58
CA VAL A 100 -6.03 -3.35 7.96
C VAL A 100 -6.64 -4.41 7.05
N TRP A 101 -7.89 -4.25 6.63
CA TRP A 101 -8.54 -5.18 5.70
C TRP A 101 -7.81 -5.28 4.36
N TRP A 102 -7.18 -4.19 3.91
CA TRP A 102 -6.45 -4.15 2.65
C TRP A 102 -5.03 -4.71 2.75
N ILE A 103 -4.50 -4.99 3.94
CA ILE A 103 -3.14 -5.52 4.10
C ILE A 103 -3.01 -6.90 3.46
N ALA A 104 -3.92 -7.82 3.77
CA ALA A 104 -3.81 -9.21 3.33
C ALA A 104 -3.81 -9.38 1.79
N PRO A 105 -4.67 -8.70 1.02
CA PRO A 105 -4.60 -8.75 -0.45
C PRO A 105 -3.27 -8.24 -1.02
N TRP A 106 -2.75 -7.11 -0.53
CA TRP A 106 -1.49 -6.54 -1.00
C TRP A 106 -0.28 -7.41 -0.61
N ALA A 107 -0.34 -8.04 0.57
CA ALA A 107 0.68 -8.97 1.03
C ALA A 107 0.73 -10.23 0.17
N LEU A 108 -0.41 -10.87 -0.08
CA LEU A 108 -0.47 -12.06 -0.95
C LEU A 108 -0.02 -11.73 -2.37
N LEU A 109 -0.43 -10.57 -2.91
CA LEU A 109 -0.01 -10.12 -4.23
C LEU A 109 1.52 -10.00 -4.30
N SER A 110 2.17 -9.43 -3.28
CA SER A 110 3.63 -9.30 -3.24
C SER A 110 4.35 -10.66 -3.24
N GLN A 111 3.80 -11.65 -2.52
CA GLN A 111 4.36 -13.00 -2.47
C GLN A 111 4.22 -13.74 -3.81
N ILE A 112 3.05 -13.62 -4.44
CA ILE A 112 2.78 -14.21 -5.76
C ILE A 112 3.72 -13.61 -6.80
N ILE A 113 3.91 -12.30 -6.79
CA ILE A 113 4.83 -11.63 -7.72
C ILE A 113 6.26 -12.09 -7.51
N TYR A 114 6.74 -12.17 -6.27
CA TYR A 114 8.08 -12.64 -5.97
C TYR A 114 8.32 -14.08 -6.48
N MET A 115 7.41 -15.01 -6.13
CA MET A 115 7.57 -16.41 -6.54
C MET A 115 7.40 -16.57 -8.06
N GLY A 116 6.45 -15.83 -8.64
CA GLY A 116 6.22 -15.82 -10.08
C GLY A 116 7.42 -15.27 -10.85
N SER A 117 8.01 -14.16 -10.42
CA SER A 117 9.20 -13.58 -11.08
C SER A 117 10.42 -14.49 -10.94
N TYR A 118 10.61 -15.13 -9.77
CA TYR A 118 11.65 -16.13 -9.57
C TYR A 118 11.49 -17.33 -10.51
N LEU A 119 10.30 -17.94 -10.58
CA LEU A 119 10.04 -19.09 -11.44
C LEU A 119 10.25 -18.74 -12.92
N VAL A 120 9.69 -17.61 -13.36
CA VAL A 120 9.84 -17.16 -14.76
C VAL A 120 11.31 -16.92 -15.11
N SER A 121 12.07 -16.24 -14.26
CA SER A 121 13.49 -15.96 -14.53
C SER A 121 14.37 -17.21 -14.47
N SER A 122 14.08 -18.15 -13.56
CA SER A 122 14.79 -19.43 -13.48
C SER A 122 14.59 -20.35 -14.69
N LEU A 123 13.60 -20.07 -15.56
CA LEU A 123 13.43 -20.77 -16.84
C LEU A 123 14.35 -20.22 -17.94
N PHE A 124 14.91 -19.03 -17.75
CA PHE A 124 15.74 -18.33 -18.74
C PHE A 124 17.23 -18.26 -18.35
N GLY A 125 17.58 -18.61 -17.10
CA GLY A 125 18.96 -18.70 -16.60
C GLY A 125 19.44 -20.14 -16.54
#